data_AF-A0A2N9LLD0-F1
#
_entry.id   AF-A0A2N9LLD0-F1
#
_cell.length_a   1.000
_cell.length_b   1.000
_cell.length_c   1.000
_cell.angle_alpha   90.00
_cell.angle_beta   90.00
_cell.angle_gamma   90.00
#
_symmetry.space_group_name_H-M   'P 1'
#
loop_
_entity.id
_entity.type
_entity.pdbx_description
1 polymer ?
#
loop_
_entity_poly.entity_id
_entity_poly.type
_entity_poly.pdbx_seq_one_letter_code
_entity_poly.pdbx_strand_id
1 'polypeptide(L)' 'MRLKMRLSQTQFAVKFGLLPATLRNWEQGRSRPGAPTRVLLAVIAKHPEAVADVLRKAGQRLRAPLTK' A
#
# COMPACT_ATOMS: atom_id res chain seq x y z
N MET A 1 12.20 0.28 -0.70
CA MET A 1 11.16 1.30 -0.41
C MET A 1 10.82 1.37 1.07
N ARG A 2 10.26 0.32 1.69
CA ARG A 2 9.85 0.32 3.11
C ARG A 2 10.96 0.67 4.12
N LEU A 3 12.21 0.30 3.83
CA LEU A 3 13.36 0.63 4.68
C LEU A 3 13.62 2.14 4.77
N LYS A 4 13.42 2.89 3.67
CA LYS A 4 13.53 4.36 3.66
C LYS A 4 12.46 5.01 4.55
N MET A 5 11.34 4.32 4.76
CA MET A 5 10.22 4.75 5.61
C MET A 5 10.32 4.18 7.03
N ARG A 6 11.37 3.40 7.34
CA ARG A 6 11.56 2.70 8.62
C ARG A 6 10.35 1.83 9.03
N LEU A 7 9.67 1.24 8.05
CA LEU A 7 8.52 0.37 8.28
C LEU A 7 8.92 -1.11 8.20
N SER A 8 8.36 -1.91 9.10
CA SER A 8 8.34 -3.36 8.96
C SER A 8 7.53 -3.76 7.72
N GLN A 9 7.70 -5.01 7.26
CA GLN A 9 6.96 -5.52 6.11
C GLN A 9 5.44 -5.44 6.35
N THR A 10 4.97 -5.83 7.53
CA THR A 10 3.56 -5.76 7.92
C THR A 10 3.07 -4.33 8.00
N GLN A 11 3.84 -3.42 8.61
CA GLN A 11 3.45 -2.00 8.71
C GLN A 11 3.33 -1.36 7.32
N PHE A 12 4.28 -1.65 6.42
CA PHE A 12 4.22 -1.17 5.05
C PHE A 12 3.00 -1.72 4.32
N ALA A 13 2.74 -3.02 4.44
CA ALA A 13 1.61 -3.66 3.79
C ALA A 13 0.28 -3.06 4.25
N VAL A 14 0.08 -2.92 5.56
CA VAL A 14 -1.12 -2.30 6.14
C VAL A 14 -1.26 -0.83 5.73
N LYS A 15 -0.19 -0.03 5.81
CA LYS A 15 -0.21 1.41 5.46
C LYS A 15 -0.66 1.64 4.01
N PHE A 16 -0.36 0.71 3.10
CA PHE A 16 -0.65 0.85 1.67
C PHE A 16 -1.70 -0.14 1.12
N GLY A 17 -2.46 -0.80 2.00
CA GLY A 17 -3.56 -1.68 1.59
C GLY A 17 -3.10 -2.94 0.83
N LEU A 18 -1.89 -3.43 1.12
CA LEU A 18 -1.34 -4.66 0.56
C LEU A 18 -1.47 -5.80 1.58
N LEU A 19 -1.53 -7.03 1.09
CA LEU A 19 -1.43 -8.22 1.94
C LEU A 19 0.05 -8.44 2.31
N PRO A 20 0.41 -8.63 3.60
CA PRO A 20 1.79 -8.88 4.01
C PRO A 20 2.42 -10.09 3.30
N ALA A 21 1.65 -11.17 3.13
CA ALA A 21 2.10 -12.36 2.42
C ALA A 21 2.43 -12.09 0.94
N THR A 22 1.62 -11.28 0.27
CA THR A 22 1.84 -10.88 -1.12
C THR A 22 3.10 -10.02 -1.25
N LEU A 23 3.27 -9.03 -0.36
CA LEU A 23 4.48 -8.21 -0.33
C LEU A 23 5.74 -9.06 -0.07
N ARG A 24 5.65 -10.04 0.84
CA ARG A 24 6.73 -10.99 1.12
C ARG A 24 7.11 -11.81 -0.09
N ASN A 25 6.14 -12.32 -0.84
CA ASN A 25 6.41 -13.09 -2.05
C ASN A 25 7.14 -12.25 -3.11
N TRP A 26 6.82 -10.96 -3.24
CA TRP A 26 7.53 -10.05 -4.14
C TRP A 26 8.95 -9.74 -3.66
N GLU A 27 9.13 -9.41 -2.37
CA GLU A 27 10.46 -9.10 -1.81
C GLU A 27 11.40 -10.30 -1.85
N GLN A 28 10.87 -11.53 -1.81
CA GLN A 28 11.64 -12.78 -1.93
C GLN A 28 11.75 -13.30 -3.38
N GLY A 29 11.18 -12.61 -4.36
CA GLY A 29 11.22 -13.02 -5.77
C GLY A 29 10.38 -14.25 -6.13
N ARG A 30 9.50 -14.73 -5.23
CA ARG A 30 8.60 -15.88 -5.47
C ARG A 30 7.49 -15.57 -6.47
N SER A 31 7.14 -14.28 -6.60
CA SER A 31 6.21 -13.79 -7.61
C SER A 31 6.55 -12.35 -7.98
N ARG A 32 5.89 -11.82 -9.01
CA ARG A 32 6.08 -10.43 -9.46
C ARG A 32 4.79 -9.62 -9.30
N PRO A 33 4.87 -8.33 -8.92
CA PRO A 33 3.71 -7.45 -8.89
C PRO A 33 3.14 -7.25 -10.30
N GLY A 34 1.82 -7.27 -10.42
CA GLY A 34 1.10 -6.95 -11.66
C GLY A 34 1.32 -5.50 -12.11
N ALA A 35 0.93 -5.17 -13.35
CA ALA A 35 1.18 -3.83 -13.92
C ALA A 35 0.59 -2.69 -13.07
N PRO A 36 -0.68 -2.73 -12.61
CA PRO A 36 -1.23 -1.68 -11.74
C PRO A 36 -0.48 -1.57 -10.40
N THR A 37 -0.07 -2.70 -9.84
CA THR A 37 0.68 -2.73 -8.59
C THR A 37 2.07 -2.12 -8.75
N ARG A 38 2.76 -2.37 -9.87
CA ARG A 38 4.05 -1.71 -10.14
C ARG A 38 3.92 -0.20 -10.21
N VAL A 39 2.85 0.30 -10.86
CA VAL A 39 2.54 1.74 -10.87
C VAL A 39 2.32 2.24 -9.44
N LEU A 40 1.47 1.58 -8.65
CA LEU A 40 1.23 1.96 -7.26
C LEU A 40 2.53 1.97 -6.43
N LEU A 41 3.38 0.95 -6.54
CA LEU A 41 4.66 0.88 -5.83
C LEU A 41 5.61 2.01 -6.25
N ALA A 42 5.63 2.39 -7.54
CA ALA A 42 6.40 3.52 -8.02
C ALA A 42 5.89 4.86 -7.45
N VAL A 43 4.57 5.04 -7.40
CA VAL A 43 3.96 6.24 -6.82
C VAL A 43 4.22 6.30 -5.31
N ILE A 44 4.09 5.19 -4.57
CA ILE A 44 4.42 5.13 -3.13
C ILE A 44 5.90 5.46 -2.90
N ALA A 45 6.81 5.02 -3.77
CA ALA A 45 8.23 5.29 -3.64
C ALA A 45 8.55 6.79 -3.74
N LYS A 46 7.75 7.55 -4.52
CA LYS A 46 7.94 8.98 -4.76
C LYS A 46 7.11 9.87 -3.82
N HIS A 47 5.89 9.44 -3.49
CA HIS A 47 4.89 10.23 -2.76
C HIS A 47 4.16 9.41 -1.68
N PRO A 48 4.89 8.86 -0.69
CA PRO A 48 4.30 7.92 0.28
C PRO A 48 3.19 8.53 1.13
N GLU A 49 3.34 9.78 1.57
CA GLU A 49 2.34 10.41 2.44
C GLU A 49 1.07 10.80 1.67
N ALA A 50 1.18 11.17 0.39
CA ALA A 50 0.02 11.45 -0.45
C ALA A 50 -0.82 10.18 -0.68
N VAL A 51 -0.17 9.04 -0.96
CA VAL A 51 -0.88 7.76 -1.12
C VAL A 51 -1.53 7.33 0.19
N ALA A 52 -0.82 7.47 1.33
CA ALA A 52 -1.36 7.12 2.64
C ALA A 52 -2.59 7.97 3.01
N ASP A 53 -2.56 9.28 2.72
CA ASP A 53 -3.70 10.18 2.94
C ASP A 53 -4.92 9.79 2.07
N VAL A 54 -4.69 9.49 0.78
CA VAL A 54 -5.74 9.03 -0.13
C VAL A 54 -6.38 7.74 0.36
N LEU A 55 -5.58 6.74 0.75
CA LEU A 55 -6.08 5.45 1.25
C LEU A 55 -6.85 5.61 2.57
N ARG A 56 -6.37 6.46 3.47
CA ARG A 56 -7.07 6.80 4.72
C ARG A 56 -8.44 7.43 4.43
N LYS A 57 -8.50 8.42 3.53
CA LYS A 57 -9.76 9.09 3.13
C LYS A 57 -10.72 8.12 2.42
N ALA A 58 -10.21 7.26 1.56
CA ALA A 58 -11.01 6.23 0.89
C ALA A 58 -11.62 5.25 1.91
N GLY A 59 -10.82 4.78 2.87
CA GLY A 59 -11.30 3.92 3.96
C GLY A 59 -12.34 4.58 4.85
N GLN A 60 -12.25 5.89 5.08
CA GLN A 60 -13.28 6.66 5.80
C GLN A 60 -14.59 6.77 5.01
N ARG A 61 -14.52 7.03 3.70
CA ARG A 61 -15.69 7.09 2.82
C ARG A 61 -16.43 5.75 2.74
N LEU A 62 -15.71 4.64 2.70
CA LEU A 62 -16.31 3.29 2.69
C LEU A 62 -16.97 2.89 4.02
N ARG A 63 -16.66 3.60 5.11
CA ARG A 63 -17.22 3.37 6.45
C ARG A 63 -18.34 4.36 6.80
N ALA A 64 -18.49 5.45 6.06
CA ALA A 64 -19.59 6.38 6.26
C ALA A 64 -20.91 5.70 5.85
N PRO A 65 -21.99 5.81 6.64
CA PRO A 65 -23.29 5.31 6.22
C PRO A 65 -23.69 5.99 4.90
N LEU A 66 -24.19 5.19 3.95
CA LEU A 66 -24.81 5.69 2.71
C LEU A 66 -26.16 6.35 3.06
N THR A 67 -26.13 7.45 3.79
CA THR A 67 -27.32 8.28 4.02
C THR A 67 -27.46 9.26 2.86
N LYS A 68 -28.49 9.05 2.03
CA LYS A 68 -29.11 10.10 1.23
C LYS A 68 -29.97 10.97 2.13
#